data_AF-A0A0P9G9D3-F1
#
_entry.id   AF-A0A0P9G9D3-F1
#
_cell.length_a   1.000
_cell.length_b   1.000
_cell.length_c   1.000
_cell.angle_alpha   90.00
_cell.angle_beta   90.00
_cell.angle_gamma   90.00
#
_symmetry.space_group_name_H-M   'P 1'
#
loop_
_entity.id
_entity.type
_entity.pdbx_description
1 polymer ?
#
loop_
_entity_poly.entity_id
_entity_poly.type
_entity_poly.pdbx_seq_one_letter_code
_entity_poly.pdbx_strand_id
1 'polypeptide(L)'
;MYKLGNGLGILVGLLGFGYVAWVTLTRPDANFLLKLNIFVPFVVITLSLCFITFGVAKTFAVFKDFVKVLALNKASNEPLFDKIASTITRYSYVSVFLWILYSSIYAFGFEEISINRLISFSLTGILYAFILSELLIRPAKTKNSILTNKRNLE
;
A
#
# COMPACT_ATOMS: atom_id res chain seq x y z
N MET A 1 -15.28 -22.94 -9.75
CA MET A 1 -14.44 -22.43 -10.86
C MET A 1 -13.83 -21.02 -10.59
N TYR A 2 -13.55 -20.63 -9.33
CA TYR A 2 -13.12 -19.27 -8.95
C TYR A 2 -11.68 -19.16 -8.41
N LYS A 3 -10.90 -20.25 -8.38
CA LYS A 3 -9.55 -20.25 -7.75
C LYS A 3 -8.41 -19.86 -8.69
N LEU A 4 -8.56 -19.97 -10.01
CA LEU A 4 -7.46 -19.68 -10.96
C LEU A 4 -7.16 -18.19 -11.12
N GLY A 5 -8.18 -17.32 -11.08
CA GLY A 5 -8.03 -15.88 -11.33
C GLY A 5 -7.20 -15.14 -10.27
N ASN A 6 -7.35 -15.51 -9.00
CA ASN A 6 -6.59 -14.85 -7.91
C ASN A 6 -5.10 -15.24 -7.92
N GLY A 7 -4.77 -16.49 -8.29
CA GLY A 7 -3.38 -16.95 -8.38
C GLY A 7 -2.62 -16.23 -9.50
N LEU A 8 -3.23 -16.12 -10.68
CA LEU A 8 -2.68 -15.39 -11.82
C LEU A 8 -2.50 -13.89 -11.51
N GLY A 9 -3.47 -13.26 -10.83
CA GLY A 9 -3.34 -11.86 -10.42
C GLY A 9 -2.17 -11.59 -9.46
N ILE A 10 -1.94 -12.49 -8.49
CA ILE A 10 -0.81 -12.40 -7.57
C ILE A 10 0.52 -12.63 -8.32
N LEU A 11 0.55 -13.59 -9.26
CA LEU A 11 1.73 -13.88 -10.08
C LEU A 11 2.09 -12.71 -11.00
N VAL A 12 1.10 -12.10 -11.66
CA VAL A 12 1.29 -10.89 -12.48
C VAL A 12 1.71 -9.71 -11.61
N GLY A 13 1.13 -9.55 -10.42
CA GLY A 13 1.54 -8.53 -9.45
C GLY A 13 2.99 -8.72 -8.97
N LEU A 14 3.40 -9.94 -8.65
CA LEU A 14 4.77 -10.28 -8.25
C LEU A 14 5.77 -10.13 -9.40
N LEU A 15 5.40 -10.51 -10.63
CA LEU A 15 6.24 -10.32 -11.82
C LEU A 15 6.38 -8.83 -12.17
N GLY A 16 5.28 -8.07 -12.09
CA GLY A 16 5.29 -6.62 -12.26
C GLY A 16 6.14 -5.94 -11.19
N PHE A 17 6.00 -6.33 -9.92
CA PHE A 17 6.81 -5.81 -8.83
C PHE A 17 8.28 -6.20 -8.97
N GLY A 18 8.57 -7.45 -9.33
CA GLY A 18 9.93 -7.94 -9.56
C GLY A 18 10.60 -7.21 -10.72
N TYR A 19 9.86 -6.94 -11.80
CA TYR A 19 10.34 -6.13 -12.91
C TYR A 19 10.59 -4.67 -12.50
N VAL A 20 9.65 -4.04 -11.78
CA VAL A 20 9.84 -2.69 -11.26
C VAL A 20 11.05 -2.64 -10.32
N ALA A 21 11.16 -3.56 -9.36
CA ALA A 21 12.28 -3.64 -8.43
C ALA A 21 13.62 -3.91 -9.14
N TRP A 22 13.64 -4.79 -10.14
CA TRP A 22 14.82 -5.05 -10.96
C TRP A 22 15.26 -3.81 -11.74
N VAL A 23 14.35 -3.15 -12.44
CA VAL A 23 14.63 -1.89 -13.16
C VAL A 23 15.08 -0.79 -12.19
N THR A 24 14.52 -0.77 -10.97
CA THR A 24 14.90 0.17 -9.90
C THR A 24 16.33 -0.06 -9.42
N LEU A 25 16.71 -1.31 -9.16
CA LEU A 25 17.98 -1.67 -8.55
C LEU A 25 19.14 -1.76 -9.53
N THR A 26 18.85 -2.04 -10.81
CA THR A 26 19.87 -2.15 -11.86
C THR A 26 20.16 -0.83 -12.57
N ARG A 27 19.30 0.19 -12.40
CA ARG A 27 19.58 1.54 -12.88
C ARG A 27 20.11 2.41 -11.73
N PRO A 28 21.06 3.32 -11.99
CA PRO A 28 21.52 4.32 -11.01
C PRO A 28 20.39 5.24 -10.50
N ASP A 29 19.21 5.15 -11.11
CA ASP A 29 17.99 5.91 -10.81
C ASP A 29 17.16 5.35 -9.62
N ALA A 30 17.65 4.41 -8.82
CA ALA A 30 16.93 3.92 -7.62
C ALA A 30 16.46 5.07 -6.68
N ASN A 31 17.23 6.16 -6.63
CA ASN A 31 16.90 7.40 -5.92
C ASN A 31 15.65 8.12 -6.46
N PHE A 32 15.20 7.83 -7.68
CA PHE A 32 13.95 8.36 -8.24
C PHE A 32 12.71 7.66 -7.70
N LEU A 33 12.82 6.39 -7.28
CA LEU A 33 11.67 5.61 -6.85
C LEU A 33 11.49 5.58 -5.34
N LEU A 34 12.54 5.79 -4.55
CA LEU A 34 12.49 5.87 -3.08
C LEU A 34 12.64 7.33 -2.61
N LYS A 35 11.57 8.11 -2.81
CA LYS A 35 11.49 9.51 -2.40
C LYS A 35 10.90 9.61 -1.01
N LEU A 36 11.78 9.67 0.01
CA LEU A 36 11.37 9.75 1.42
C LEU A 36 10.46 10.94 1.72
N ASN A 37 10.68 12.07 1.04
CA ASN A 37 9.83 13.27 1.13
C ASN A 37 8.39 13.06 0.62
N ILE A 38 8.11 11.95 -0.08
CA ILE A 38 6.77 11.53 -0.51
C ILE A 38 6.29 10.36 0.36
N PHE A 39 7.17 9.37 0.58
CA PHE A 39 6.85 8.16 1.31
C PHE A 39 6.46 8.44 2.77
N VAL A 40 7.20 9.31 3.47
CA VAL A 40 6.92 9.62 4.88
C VAL A 40 5.56 10.31 5.04
N PRO A 41 5.23 11.40 4.32
CA PRO A 41 3.89 11.98 4.37
C PRO A 41 2.78 10.99 3.99
N PHE A 42 3.02 10.13 2.99
CA PHE A 42 2.08 9.11 2.57
C PHE A 42 1.73 8.13 3.72
N VAL A 43 2.75 7.59 4.39
CA VAL A 43 2.56 6.67 5.52
C VAL A 43 1.88 7.39 6.68
N VAL A 44 2.32 8.60 7.02
CA VAL A 44 1.77 9.38 8.14
C VAL A 44 0.30 9.69 7.93
N ILE A 45 -0.10 10.20 6.76
CA ILE A 45 -1.50 10.55 6.47
C ILE A 45 -2.36 9.28 6.44
N THR A 46 -1.90 8.21 5.78
CA THR A 46 -2.63 6.95 5.70
C THR A 46 -2.88 6.35 7.09
N LEU A 47 -1.85 6.30 7.94
CA LEU A 47 -1.97 5.80 9.32
C LEU A 47 -2.84 6.71 10.18
N SER A 48 -2.70 8.03 10.05
CA SER A 48 -3.51 9.00 10.80
C SER A 48 -5.01 8.82 10.50
N LEU A 49 -5.38 8.68 9.23
CA LEU A 49 -6.76 8.40 8.83
C LEU A 49 -7.26 7.07 9.42
N CYS A 50 -6.43 6.04 9.46
CA CYS A 50 -6.78 4.76 10.09
C CYS A 50 -6.97 4.90 11.60
N PHE A 51 -6.07 5.61 12.29
CA PHE A 51 -6.14 5.84 13.73
C PHE A 51 -7.36 6.64 14.13
N ILE A 52 -7.72 7.67 13.37
CA ILE A 52 -8.94 8.45 13.59
C ILE A 52 -10.19 7.56 13.43
N THR A 53 -10.19 6.67 12.44
CA THR A 53 -11.39 5.88 12.10
C THR A 53 -11.60 4.67 13.00
N PHE A 54 -10.53 3.96 13.40
CA PHE A 54 -10.62 2.69 14.11
C PHE A 54 -9.95 2.69 15.49
N GLY A 55 -9.22 3.75 15.84
CA GLY A 55 -8.40 3.81 17.04
C GLY A 55 -7.04 3.14 16.87
N VAL A 56 -6.04 3.68 17.58
CA VAL A 56 -4.63 3.27 17.49
C VAL A 56 -4.44 1.76 17.75
N ALA A 57 -5.05 1.24 18.83
CA ALA A 57 -4.87 -0.14 19.25
C ALA A 57 -5.29 -1.15 18.16
N LYS A 58 -6.46 -0.95 17.55
CA LYS A 58 -7.01 -1.84 16.52
C LYS A 58 -6.21 -1.78 15.23
N THR A 59 -5.80 -0.58 14.81
CA THR A 59 -4.96 -0.41 13.62
C THR A 59 -3.60 -1.09 13.79
N PHE A 60 -2.95 -0.95 14.95
CA PHE A 60 -1.68 -1.62 15.22
C PHE A 60 -1.82 -3.14 15.28
N ALA A 61 -2.90 -3.66 15.88
CA ALA A 61 -3.16 -5.10 15.91
C ALA A 61 -3.27 -5.67 14.49
N VAL A 62 -4.01 -4.99 13.61
CA VAL A 62 -4.11 -5.38 12.19
C VAL A 62 -2.76 -5.26 11.47
N PHE A 63 -1.96 -4.22 11.74
CA PHE A 63 -0.63 -4.07 11.15
C PHE A 63 0.32 -5.21 11.55
N LYS A 64 0.26 -5.64 12.82
CA LYS A 64 1.00 -6.81 13.31
C LYS A 64 0.50 -8.10 12.64
N ASP A 65 -0.80 -8.24 12.46
CA ASP A 65 -1.40 -9.42 11.83
C ASP A 65 -1.13 -9.47 10.31
N PHE A 66 -0.88 -8.34 9.63
CA PHE A 66 -0.39 -8.34 8.25
C PHE A 66 0.92 -9.11 8.09
N VAL A 67 1.86 -8.92 9.02
CA VAL A 67 3.14 -9.65 9.02
C VAL A 67 2.90 -11.14 9.27
N LYS A 68 2.00 -11.49 10.20
CA LYS A 68 1.65 -12.90 10.47
C LYS A 68 1.03 -13.58 9.25
N VAL A 69 0.12 -12.90 8.57
CA VAL A 69 -0.57 -13.43 7.39
C VAL A 69 0.41 -13.57 6.23
N LEU A 70 1.18 -12.53 5.92
CA LEU A 70 2.08 -12.54 4.76
C LEU A 70 3.33 -13.38 4.99
N ALA A 71 4.04 -13.21 6.10
CA ALA A 71 5.33 -13.87 6.33
C ALA A 71 5.20 -15.22 7.05
N LEU A 72 4.28 -15.35 8.00
CA LEU A 72 4.20 -16.53 8.88
C LEU A 72 3.11 -17.53 8.49
N ASN A 73 2.35 -17.29 7.42
CA ASN A 73 1.24 -18.16 6.98
C ASN A 73 0.18 -18.42 8.07
N LYS A 74 -0.03 -17.50 9.02
CA LYS A 74 -1.04 -17.64 10.08
C LYS A 74 -2.22 -16.70 9.83
N ALA A 75 -3.44 -17.19 10.06
CA ALA A 75 -4.64 -16.36 9.98
C ALA A 75 -4.58 -15.21 11.00
N SER A 76 -5.16 -14.07 10.63
CA SER A 76 -5.40 -12.96 11.55
C SER A 76 -6.36 -13.41 12.66
N ASN A 77 -6.10 -12.96 13.88
CA ASN A 77 -7.05 -13.12 14.99
C ASN A 77 -7.96 -11.90 15.12
N GLU A 78 -7.62 -10.79 14.46
CA GLU A 78 -8.43 -9.58 14.48
C GLU A 78 -9.69 -9.72 13.61
N PRO A 79 -10.91 -9.60 14.19
CA PRO A 79 -12.17 -9.74 13.46
C PRO A 79 -12.40 -8.61 12.45
N LEU A 80 -11.79 -7.45 12.69
CA LEU A 80 -11.89 -6.28 11.80
C LEU A 80 -10.80 -6.23 10.73
N PHE A 81 -9.96 -7.27 10.62
CA PHE A 81 -8.83 -7.31 9.69
C PHE A 81 -9.23 -6.94 8.26
N ASP A 82 -10.22 -7.63 7.68
CA ASP A 82 -10.61 -7.40 6.29
C ASP A 82 -11.19 -6.01 6.06
N LYS A 83 -11.91 -5.47 7.06
CA LYS A 83 -12.50 -4.13 7.03
C LYS A 83 -11.40 -3.07 7.06
N ILE A 84 -10.50 -3.16 8.04
CA ILE A 84 -9.39 -2.21 8.21
C ILE A 84 -8.44 -2.29 7.00
N ALA A 85 -8.13 -3.49 6.52
CA ALA A 85 -7.36 -3.71 5.30
C ALA A 85 -7.99 -3.01 4.10
N SER A 86 -9.29 -3.20 3.87
CA SER A 86 -10.01 -2.52 2.79
C SER A 86 -10.00 -1.00 2.92
N THR A 87 -10.06 -0.49 4.16
CA THR A 87 -10.01 0.94 4.43
C THR A 87 -8.61 1.51 4.22
N ILE A 88 -7.54 0.79 4.60
CA ILE A 88 -6.15 1.17 4.31
C ILE A 88 -5.95 1.32 2.81
N THR A 89 -6.48 0.41 1.99
CA THR A 89 -6.46 0.54 0.52
C THR A 89 -7.09 1.86 0.07
N ARG A 90 -8.26 2.23 0.60
CA ARG A 90 -8.90 3.50 0.23
C ARG A 90 -8.08 4.71 0.70
N TYR A 91 -7.60 4.68 1.94
CA TYR A 91 -6.87 5.80 2.53
C TYR A 91 -5.48 6.00 1.93
N SER A 92 -4.84 4.96 1.41
CA SER A 92 -3.57 5.11 0.69
C SER A 92 -3.74 6.00 -0.55
N TYR A 93 -4.79 5.79 -1.35
CA TYR A 93 -5.10 6.65 -2.50
C TYR A 93 -5.49 8.06 -2.06
N VAL A 94 -6.34 8.20 -1.04
CA VAL A 94 -6.71 9.52 -0.49
C VAL A 94 -5.47 10.28 -0.02
N SER A 95 -4.56 9.61 0.66
CA SER A 95 -3.30 10.19 1.12
C SER A 95 -2.45 10.72 -0.03
N VAL A 96 -2.36 9.98 -1.14
CA VAL A 96 -1.62 10.42 -2.33
C VAL A 96 -2.29 11.63 -2.96
N PHE A 97 -3.62 11.62 -3.11
CA PHE A 97 -4.35 12.76 -3.66
C PHE A 97 -4.15 14.03 -2.81
N LEU A 98 -4.23 13.92 -1.48
CA LEU A 98 -3.97 15.03 -0.58
C LEU A 98 -2.54 15.55 -0.72
N TRP A 99 -1.56 14.64 -0.83
CA TRP A 99 -0.16 15.00 -1.02
C TRP A 99 0.09 15.70 -2.37
N ILE A 100 -0.54 15.23 -3.46
CA ILE A 100 -0.46 15.86 -4.78
C ILE A 100 -1.09 17.25 -4.75
N LEU A 101 -2.28 17.41 -4.15
CA LEU A 101 -2.94 18.71 -4.01
C LEU A 101 -2.07 19.70 -3.24
N TYR A 102 -1.54 19.28 -2.09
CA TYR A 102 -0.63 20.09 -1.28
C TYR A 102 0.62 20.50 -2.08
N SER A 103 1.26 19.53 -2.75
CA SER A 103 2.46 19.78 -3.55
C SER A 103 2.19 20.68 -4.75
N SER A 104 0.98 20.62 -5.30
CA SER A 104 0.56 21.48 -6.41
C SER A 104 0.35 22.92 -5.93
N ILE A 105 -0.34 23.12 -4.80
CA ILE A 105 -0.48 24.44 -4.17
C ILE A 105 0.89 25.05 -3.88
N TYR A 106 1.81 24.24 -3.35
CA TYR A 106 3.15 24.71 -3.05
C TYR A 106 3.95 25.04 -4.32
N ALA A 107 3.90 24.18 -5.35
CA ALA A 107 4.61 24.38 -6.61
C ALA A 107 4.12 25.62 -7.39
N PHE A 108 2.81 25.86 -7.43
CA PHE A 108 2.23 27.02 -8.14
C PHE A 108 2.21 28.30 -7.30
N GLY A 109 2.25 28.19 -5.97
CA GLY A 109 2.18 29.34 -5.05
C GLY A 109 3.53 29.95 -4.66
N PHE A 110 4.63 29.18 -4.72
CA PHE A 110 5.94 29.61 -4.20
C PHE A 110 7.12 29.42 -5.19
N GLU A 111 6.84 29.24 -6.49
CA GLU A 111 7.76 29.34 -7.65
C GLU A 111 9.02 28.44 -7.75
N GLU A 112 9.21 27.41 -6.92
CA GLU A 112 10.47 26.62 -6.95
C GLU A 112 10.40 25.19 -7.53
N ILE A 113 9.24 24.71 -7.98
CA ILE A 113 9.09 23.32 -8.47
C ILE A 113 8.66 23.32 -9.94
N SER A 114 9.51 22.77 -10.81
CA SER A 114 9.16 22.55 -12.21
C SER A 114 7.98 21.57 -12.36
N ILE A 115 7.13 21.81 -13.35
CA ILE A 115 5.97 20.96 -13.66
C ILE A 115 6.38 19.50 -13.85
N ASN A 116 7.51 19.26 -14.51
CA ASN A 116 8.05 17.90 -14.71
C ASN A 116 8.37 17.20 -13.38
N ARG A 117 8.89 17.93 -12.39
CA ARG A 117 9.17 17.39 -11.05
C ARG A 117 7.87 17.10 -10.29
N LEU A 118 6.85 17.96 -10.41
CA LEU A 118 5.53 17.73 -9.82
C LEU A 118 4.87 16.47 -10.39
N ILE A 119 4.90 16.28 -11.72
CA ILE A 119 4.38 15.08 -12.40
C ILE A 119 5.13 13.84 -11.91
N SER A 120 6.47 13.89 -11.91
CA SER A 120 7.30 12.78 -11.42
C SER A 120 6.93 12.39 -9.99
N PHE A 121 6.81 13.35 -9.08
CA PHE A 121 6.47 13.06 -7.69
C PHE A 121 5.04 12.53 -7.53
N SER A 122 4.09 13.04 -8.31
CA SER A 122 2.71 12.56 -8.32
C SER A 122 2.63 11.10 -8.74
N LEU A 123 3.35 10.72 -9.80
CA LEU A 123 3.43 9.34 -10.26
C LEU A 123 4.09 8.43 -9.22
N THR A 124 5.14 8.90 -8.54
CA THR A 124 5.76 8.16 -7.43
C THR A 124 4.77 7.93 -6.28
N GLY A 125 4.01 8.94 -5.89
CA GLY A 125 2.96 8.80 -4.86
C GLY A 125 1.92 7.77 -5.27
N ILE A 126 1.40 7.84 -6.49
CA ILE A 126 0.41 6.88 -7.02
C ILE A 126 0.98 5.46 -7.01
N LEU A 127 2.25 5.29 -7.38
CA LEU A 127 2.94 4.00 -7.31
C LEU A 127 2.99 3.46 -5.88
N TYR A 128 3.24 4.30 -4.87
CA TYR A 128 3.22 3.86 -3.46
C TYR A 128 1.83 3.40 -3.01
N ALA A 129 0.78 4.14 -3.35
CA ALA A 129 -0.58 3.70 -3.06
C ALA A 129 -0.90 2.38 -3.77
N PHE A 130 -0.48 2.22 -5.02
CA PHE A 130 -0.66 0.98 -5.77
C PHE A 130 0.07 -0.20 -5.12
N ILE A 131 1.35 -0.03 -4.77
CA ILE A 131 2.15 -1.07 -4.10
C ILE A 131 1.49 -1.47 -2.79
N LEU A 132 1.12 -0.51 -1.94
CA LEU A 132 0.46 -0.82 -0.68
C LEU A 132 -0.87 -1.57 -0.92
N SER A 133 -1.75 -1.01 -1.74
CA SER A 133 -3.10 -1.53 -1.94
C SER A 133 -3.15 -2.88 -2.66
N GLU A 134 -2.46 -3.00 -3.79
CA GLU A 134 -2.59 -4.16 -4.68
C GLU A 134 -1.53 -5.23 -4.40
N LEU A 135 -0.34 -4.86 -3.93
CA LEU A 135 0.75 -5.82 -3.73
C LEU A 135 0.90 -6.28 -2.28
N LEU A 136 0.47 -5.48 -1.31
CA LEU A 136 0.55 -5.86 0.11
C LEU A 136 -0.84 -6.22 0.67
N ILE A 137 -1.78 -5.29 0.59
CA ILE A 137 -3.08 -5.44 1.26
C ILE A 137 -3.96 -6.51 0.58
N ARG A 138 -4.10 -6.47 -0.75
CA ARG A 138 -4.94 -7.44 -1.48
C ARG A 138 -4.46 -8.89 -1.33
N PRO A 139 -3.15 -9.21 -1.45
CA PRO A 139 -2.64 -10.55 -1.19
C PRO A 139 -2.86 -10.97 0.27
N ALA A 140 -2.63 -10.06 1.23
CA ALA A 140 -2.87 -10.36 2.64
C ALA A 140 -4.34 -10.67 2.93
N LYS A 141 -5.29 -9.90 2.42
CA LYS A 141 -6.73 -10.21 2.55
C LYS A 141 -7.08 -11.57 1.96
N THR A 142 -6.63 -11.82 0.74
CA THR A 142 -6.87 -13.10 0.04
C THR A 142 -6.32 -14.28 0.84
N LYS A 143 -5.09 -14.13 1.33
CA LYS A 143 -4.42 -15.14 2.14
C LYS A 143 -5.09 -15.35 3.49
N ASN A 144 -5.49 -14.27 4.17
CA ASN A 144 -6.23 -14.33 5.44
C ASN A 144 -7.56 -15.07 5.30
N SER A 145 -8.31 -14.81 4.22
CA SER A 145 -9.56 -15.52 3.92
C SER A 145 -9.33 -17.03 3.73
N ILE A 146 -8.29 -17.41 2.98
CA ILE A 146 -7.94 -18.83 2.77
C ILE A 146 -7.54 -19.50 4.08
N LEU A 147 -6.72 -18.85 4.90
CA LEU A 147 -6.23 -19.42 6.17
C LEU A 147 -7.35 -19.54 7.21
N THR A 148 -8.24 -18.53 7.29
CA THR A 148 -9.41 -18.58 8.17
C THR A 148 -10.37 -19.70 7.78
N ASN A 149 -10.62 -19.90 6.48
CA ASN A 149 -11.47 -20.99 6.01
C ASN A 149 -10.87 -22.38 6.33
N LYS A 150 -9.54 -22.54 6.22
CA LYS A 150 -8.88 -23.79 6.62
C LYS A 150 -9.03 -24.06 8.11
N ARG A 151 -8.80 -23.06 8.95
CA ARG A 151 -8.94 -23.19 10.41
C ARG A 151 -10.35 -23.59 10.86
N ASN A 152 -11.39 -23.14 10.15
CA ASN A 152 -12.78 -23.48 10.49
C ASN A 152 -13.21 -24.88 10.03
N LEU A 153 -12.37 -25.58 9.25
CA LEU A 153 -12.61 -26.95 8.78
C LEU A 153 -11.86 -28.00 9.62
N GLU A 154 -10.98 -27.56 10.52
CA GLU A 154 -10.27 -28.37 11.52
C GLU A 154 -10.99 -28.31 12.86
#